data_AF-A0A0M2VEX6-F1
#
_entry.id   AF-A0A0M2VEX6-F1
#
_cell.length_a   1.000
_cell.length_b   1.000
_cell.length_c   1.000
_cell.angle_alpha   90.00
_cell.angle_beta   90.00
_cell.angle_gamma   90.00
#
_symmetry.space_group_name_H-M   'P 1'
#
loop_
_entity.id
_entity.type
_entity.pdbx_description
1 polymer ?
#
loop_
_entity_poly.entity_id
_entity_poly.type
_entity_poly.pdbx_seq_one_letter_code
_entity_poly.pdbx_strand_id
1 'polypeptide(L)'
;MSTHKRPVAQMYDEQFVHVLTIVWNTANQICSKRFVPFIPNLVAAMERHGHLRITEEIRGKLLKVSPATVDRLLQNERRRNAGGVSHTKTGTLLKNQIQVRTFADWDDVSPGFFKVDLVAHCGGRKPTSSGLFDLHYILAETIQQGT
;
A
#
# COMPACT_ATOMS: atom_id res chain seq x y z
N MET A 1 -8.18 -31.56 -30.61
CA MET A 1 -7.25 -32.14 -29.62
C MET A 1 -7.42 -31.38 -28.31
N SER A 2 -8.25 -31.90 -27.40
CA SER A 2 -8.52 -31.27 -26.10
C SER A 2 -7.41 -31.65 -25.12
N THR A 3 -6.58 -30.69 -24.73
CA THR A 3 -5.51 -30.89 -23.75
C THR A 3 -6.10 -30.91 -22.36
N HIS A 4 -6.45 -32.10 -21.85
CA HIS A 4 -6.77 -32.28 -20.44
C HIS A 4 -5.51 -32.04 -19.60
N LYS A 5 -5.39 -30.83 -19.07
CA LYS A 5 -4.35 -30.47 -18.10
C LYS A 5 -4.58 -31.30 -16.84
N ARG A 6 -3.64 -32.20 -16.51
CA ARG A 6 -3.67 -32.99 -15.25
C ARG A 6 -3.92 -32.04 -14.08
N PRO A 7 -4.88 -32.32 -13.17
CA PRO A 7 -5.07 -31.49 -11.98
C PRO A 7 -3.86 -31.72 -11.08
N VAL A 8 -2.85 -30.87 -11.20
CA VAL A 8 -1.81 -30.76 -10.18
C VAL A 8 -2.53 -30.36 -8.92
N ALA A 9 -2.39 -31.13 -7.84
CA ALA A 9 -2.88 -30.76 -6.53
C ALA A 9 -2.27 -29.40 -6.17
N GLN A 10 -3.02 -28.34 -6.44
CA GLN A 10 -2.53 -26.98 -6.28
C GLN A 10 -2.52 -26.74 -4.78
N MET A 11 -1.34 -26.79 -4.17
CA MET A 11 -1.13 -26.57 -2.71
C MET A 11 -1.85 -25.31 -2.20
N TYR A 12 -2.09 -24.35 -3.10
CA TYR A 12 -2.91 -23.17 -2.90
C TYR A 12 -4.10 -23.22 -3.86
N ASP A 13 -5.26 -23.54 -3.31
CA ASP A 13 -6.55 -23.51 -4.02
C ASP A 13 -6.99 -22.07 -4.34
N GLU A 14 -8.03 -21.93 -5.16
CA GLU A 14 -8.58 -20.63 -5.55
C GLU A 14 -9.11 -19.85 -4.33
N GLN A 15 -9.67 -20.57 -3.35
CA GLN A 15 -10.17 -19.98 -2.11
C GLN A 15 -9.05 -19.32 -1.31
N PHE A 16 -7.89 -19.95 -1.21
CA PHE A 16 -6.71 -19.41 -0.57
C PHE A 16 -6.21 -18.15 -1.27
N VAL A 17 -6.16 -18.16 -2.61
CA VAL A 17 -5.74 -16.97 -3.37
C VAL A 17 -6.72 -15.82 -3.15
N HIS A 18 -8.02 -16.10 -3.08
CA HIS A 18 -9.04 -15.11 -2.77
C HIS A 18 -8.84 -14.49 -1.38
N VAL A 19 -8.69 -15.33 -0.34
CA VAL A 19 -8.42 -14.87 1.03
C VAL A 19 -7.10 -14.08 1.11
N LEU A 20 -6.03 -14.58 0.50
CA LEU A 20 -4.72 -13.91 0.44
C LEU A 20 -4.84 -12.52 -0.18
N THR A 21 -5.65 -12.39 -1.23
CA THR A 21 -5.90 -11.11 -1.91
C THR A 21 -6.65 -10.13 -1.00
N ILE A 22 -7.66 -10.59 -0.26
CA ILE A 22 -8.37 -9.75 0.72
C ILE A 22 -7.40 -9.23 1.78
N VAL A 23 -6.65 -10.13 2.41
CA VAL A 23 -5.69 -9.79 3.48
C VAL A 23 -4.61 -8.82 2.95
N TRP A 24 -4.11 -9.05 1.74
CA TRP A 24 -3.13 -8.17 1.10
C TRP A 24 -3.67 -6.78 0.76
N ASN A 25 -4.92 -6.70 0.31
CA ASN A 25 -5.59 -5.42 0.06
C ASN A 25 -5.84 -4.64 1.36
N THR A 26 -6.22 -5.32 2.46
CA THR A 26 -6.33 -4.69 3.78
C THR A 26 -4.99 -4.14 4.27
N ALA A 27 -3.87 -4.77 3.88
CA ALA A 27 -2.53 -4.30 4.16
C ALA A 27 -2.05 -3.18 3.22
N ASN A 28 -2.94 -2.53 2.46
CA ASN A 28 -2.59 -1.50 1.46
C ASN A 28 -1.53 -1.98 0.45
N GLN A 29 -1.61 -3.25 0.03
CA GLN A 29 -0.81 -3.79 -1.05
C GLN A 29 0.71 -3.74 -0.85
N ILE A 30 1.17 -3.75 0.42
CA ILE A 30 2.60 -3.74 0.77
C ILE A 30 3.38 -4.88 0.08
N CYS A 31 4.70 -4.70 -0.04
CA CYS A 31 5.57 -5.69 -0.67
C CYS A 31 5.58 -7.01 0.12
N SER A 32 5.73 -8.14 -0.58
CA SER A 32 5.55 -9.48 0.01
C SER A 32 6.54 -9.78 1.15
N LYS A 33 7.74 -9.20 1.09
CA LYS A 33 8.75 -9.31 2.17
C LYS A 33 8.29 -8.69 3.50
N ARG A 34 7.53 -7.59 3.45
CA ARG A 34 6.93 -6.96 4.64
C ARG A 34 5.59 -7.59 4.99
N PHE A 35 4.85 -8.02 3.98
CA PHE A 35 3.54 -8.62 4.14
C PHE A 35 3.59 -9.93 4.92
N VAL A 36 4.43 -10.89 4.51
CA VAL A 36 4.50 -12.22 5.13
C VAL A 36 4.69 -12.19 6.66
N PRO A 37 5.67 -11.47 7.23
CA PRO A 37 5.80 -11.38 8.69
C PRO A 37 4.65 -10.61 9.36
N PHE A 38 3.90 -9.82 8.59
CA PHE A 38 2.75 -9.05 9.09
C PHE A 38 1.43 -9.85 9.09
N ILE A 39 1.32 -10.91 8.26
CA ILE A 39 0.13 -11.75 8.14
C ILE A 39 -0.43 -12.20 9.50
N PRO A 40 0.37 -12.73 10.46
CA PRO A 40 -0.18 -13.25 11.72
C PRO A 40 -0.95 -12.19 12.51
N ASN A 41 -0.37 -10.99 12.65
CA ASN A 41 -0.98 -9.89 13.39
C ASN A 41 -2.21 -9.35 12.66
N LEU A 42 -2.13 -9.23 11.34
CA LEU A 42 -3.23 -8.72 10.52
C LEU A 42 -4.44 -9.67 10.55
N VAL A 43 -4.23 -10.97 10.33
CA VAL A 43 -5.29 -11.98 10.36
C VAL A 43 -5.96 -12.01 11.73
N ALA A 44 -5.18 -12.01 12.82
CA ALA A 44 -5.72 -11.99 14.18
C ALA A 44 -6.56 -10.73 14.46
N ALA A 45 -6.14 -9.56 13.97
CA ALA A 45 -6.93 -8.34 14.08
C ALA A 45 -8.23 -8.42 13.27
N MET A 46 -8.18 -8.91 12.03
CA MET A 46 -9.35 -9.03 11.17
C MET A 46 -10.38 -10.03 11.72
N GLU A 47 -9.94 -11.14 12.30
CA GLU A 47 -10.83 -12.12 12.98
C GLU A 47 -11.48 -11.51 14.22
N ARG A 48 -10.70 -10.80 15.05
CA ARG A 48 -11.20 -10.13 16.27
C ARG A 48 -12.30 -9.11 15.98
N HIS A 49 -12.16 -8.37 14.89
CA HIS A 49 -13.14 -7.37 14.47
C HIS A 49 -14.24 -7.95 13.55
N GLY A 50 -14.23 -9.26 13.29
CA GLY A 50 -15.25 -9.93 12.48
C GLY A 50 -15.17 -9.63 10.97
N HIS A 51 -14.07 -9.05 10.49
CA HIS A 51 -13.84 -8.76 9.07
C HIS A 51 -13.34 -9.96 8.27
N LEU A 52 -12.87 -11.02 8.94
CA LEU A 52 -12.38 -12.23 8.30
C LEU A 52 -12.85 -13.47 9.07
N ARG A 53 -13.34 -14.46 8.33
CA ARG A 53 -13.65 -15.82 8.84
C ARG A 53 -13.01 -16.82 7.91
N ILE A 54 -12.04 -17.56 8.40
CA ILE A 54 -11.26 -18.53 7.62
C ILE A 54 -11.21 -19.88 8.33
N THR A 55 -11.01 -20.96 7.56
CA THR A 55 -10.80 -22.28 8.13
C THR A 55 -9.37 -22.42 8.67
N GLU A 56 -9.16 -23.34 9.62
CA GLU A 56 -7.83 -23.62 10.16
C GLU A 56 -6.84 -24.08 9.07
N GLU A 57 -7.32 -24.71 8.00
CA GLU A 57 -6.51 -25.07 6.84
C GLU A 57 -5.94 -23.83 6.13
N ILE A 58 -6.79 -22.84 5.83
CA ILE A 58 -6.37 -21.59 5.18
C ILE A 58 -5.45 -20.79 6.09
N ARG A 59 -5.75 -20.77 7.40
CA ARG A 59 -4.89 -20.14 8.40
C ARG A 59 -3.50 -20.76 8.43
N GLY A 60 -3.42 -22.09 8.44
CA GLY A 60 -2.16 -22.83 8.37
C GLY A 60 -1.37 -22.53 7.10
N LYS A 61 -2.04 -22.43 5.94
CA LYS A 61 -1.41 -22.02 4.67
C LYS A 61 -0.91 -20.58 4.72
N LEU A 62 -1.68 -19.64 5.29
CA LEU A 62 -1.31 -18.22 5.41
C LEU A 62 -0.07 -18.01 6.28
N LEU A 63 0.07 -18.77 7.37
CA LEU A 63 1.22 -18.67 8.27
C LEU A 63 2.50 -19.32 7.71
N LYS A 64 2.38 -20.21 6.72
CA LYS A 64 3.51 -20.93 6.09
C LYS A 64 3.94 -20.35 4.74
N VAL A 65 3.16 -19.44 4.17
CA VAL A 65 3.41 -18.94 2.82
C VAL A 65 4.71 -18.13 2.76
N SER A 66 5.53 -18.39 1.73
CA SER A 66 6.77 -17.64 1.51
C SER A 66 6.53 -16.34 0.74
N PRO A 67 7.39 -15.31 0.88
CA PRO A 67 7.28 -14.06 0.12
C PRO A 67 7.26 -14.29 -1.40
N ALA A 68 8.12 -15.19 -1.90
CA ALA A 68 8.19 -15.53 -3.32
C ALA A 68 6.89 -16.18 -3.83
N THR A 69 6.25 -17.01 -3.00
CA THR A 69 4.94 -17.60 -3.33
C THR A 69 3.86 -16.53 -3.40
N VAL A 70 3.82 -15.61 -2.43
CA VAL A 70 2.88 -14.48 -2.43
C VAL A 70 3.06 -13.63 -3.69
N ASP A 71 4.30 -13.29 -4.07
CA ASP A 71 4.58 -12.51 -5.27
C ASP A 71 4.05 -13.20 -6.54
N ARG A 72 4.24 -14.51 -6.66
CA ARG A 72 3.73 -15.29 -7.80
C ARG A 72 2.20 -15.32 -7.84
N LEU A 73 1.55 -15.55 -6.70
CA LEU A 73 0.09 -15.65 -6.61
C LEU A 73 -0.60 -14.31 -6.87
N LEU A 74 -0.02 -13.21 -6.38
CA LEU A 74 -0.59 -11.87 -6.51
C LEU A 74 -0.12 -11.12 -7.77
N GLN A 75 0.69 -11.74 -8.63
CA GLN A 75 1.24 -11.08 -9.82
C GLN A 75 0.14 -10.53 -10.73
N ASN A 76 -0.92 -11.30 -10.97
CA ASN A 76 -2.05 -10.87 -11.79
C ASN A 76 -2.81 -9.70 -11.14
N GLU A 77 -2.97 -9.74 -9.83
CA GLU A 77 -3.67 -8.68 -9.08
C GLU A 77 -2.88 -7.37 -9.07
N ARG A 78 -1.55 -7.44 -8.90
CA ARG A 78 -0.65 -6.28 -9.03
C ARG A 78 -0.73 -5.63 -10.41
N ARG A 79 -0.83 -6.42 -11.48
CA ARG A 79 -0.98 -5.89 -12.85
C ARG A 79 -2.31 -5.17 -13.06
N ARG A 80 -3.39 -5.68 -12.45
CA ARG A 80 -4.72 -5.03 -12.50
C ARG A 80 -4.73 -3.69 -11.76
N ASN A 81 -3.97 -3.58 -10.67
CA ASN A 81 -3.93 -2.40 -9.81
C ASN A 81 -2.75 -1.43 -10.08
N ALA A 82 -2.02 -1.60 -11.18
CA ALA A 82 -0.79 -0.85 -11.48
C ALA A 82 -0.96 0.66 -11.78
N GLY A 83 -2.16 1.22 -11.63
CA GLY A 83 -2.44 2.63 -11.90
C GLY A 83 -2.42 3.49 -10.63
N GLY A 84 -1.29 4.15 -10.34
CA GLY A 84 -1.28 5.27 -9.40
C GLY A 84 -1.91 6.51 -10.02
N VAL A 85 -2.82 7.18 -9.31
CA VAL A 85 -3.34 8.48 -9.74
C VAL A 85 -2.31 9.54 -9.38
N SER A 86 -1.52 9.97 -10.37
CA SER A 86 -0.64 11.13 -10.20
C SER A 86 -1.45 12.40 -10.44
N HIS A 87 -1.71 13.18 -9.39
CA HIS A 87 -2.25 14.53 -9.52
C HIS A 87 -1.21 15.54 -10.04
N THR A 88 0.07 15.20 -9.89
CA THR A 88 1.15 15.99 -10.45
C THR A 88 1.37 15.58 -11.90
N LYS A 89 1.05 16.48 -12.84
CA LYS A 89 1.58 16.40 -14.21
C LYS A 89 2.99 16.98 -14.17
N THR A 90 3.94 16.38 -14.89
CA THR A 90 5.30 16.93 -15.03
C THR A 90 5.22 18.28 -15.74
N GLY A 91 5.17 19.37 -14.97
CA GLY A 91 5.26 20.74 -15.46
C GLY A 91 6.71 21.22 -15.44
N THR A 92 7.16 21.80 -16.55
CA THR A 92 8.53 22.29 -16.76
C THR A 92 8.87 23.58 -16.01
N LEU A 93 7.87 24.33 -15.51
CA LEU A 93 8.07 25.73 -15.10
C LEU A 93 8.52 25.94 -13.64
N LEU A 94 8.03 25.16 -12.67
CA LEU A 94 8.22 25.47 -11.24
C LEU A 94 9.36 24.73 -10.55
N LYS A 95 9.86 23.60 -11.09
CA LYS A 95 10.94 22.82 -10.45
C LYS A 95 12.28 23.58 -10.43
N ASN A 96 12.57 24.34 -11.48
CA ASN A 96 13.83 25.10 -11.57
C ASN A 96 13.82 26.40 -10.75
N GLN A 97 12.65 26.83 -10.28
CA GLN A 97 12.49 28.04 -9.45
C GLN A 97 12.59 27.73 -7.95
N ILE A 98 12.58 26.46 -7.55
CA ILE A 98 12.71 26.05 -6.16
C ILE A 98 14.09 25.43 -5.98
N GLN A 99 15.05 26.24 -5.54
CA GLN A 99 16.41 25.78 -5.27
C GLN A 99 16.40 24.70 -4.18
N VAL A 100 17.05 23.56 -4.45
CA VAL A 100 17.31 22.54 -3.44
C VAL A 100 18.44 23.06 -2.56
N ARG A 101 18.12 23.55 -1.36
CA ARG A 101 19.12 23.95 -0.37
C ARG A 101 19.76 22.71 0.24
N THR A 102 21.08 22.70 0.32
CA THR A 102 21.84 21.64 0.98
C THR A 102 22.20 22.07 2.41
N PHE A 103 22.79 21.17 3.21
CA PHE A 103 23.11 21.42 4.61
C PHE A 103 24.00 22.66 4.85
N ALA A 104 24.73 23.13 3.84
CA ALA A 104 25.62 24.30 3.94
C ALA A 104 24.94 25.64 3.59
N ASP A 105 23.70 25.63 3.08
CA ASP A 105 23.04 26.83 2.51
C ASP A 105 22.04 27.50 3.48
N TRP A 106 22.27 27.36 4.79
CA TRP A 106 21.36 27.80 5.87
C TRP A 106 21.71 29.13 6.53
N ASP A 107 22.78 29.80 6.12
CA ASP A 107 23.23 31.05 6.75
C ASP A 107 22.47 32.31 6.28
N ASP A 108 21.60 32.19 5.27
CA ASP A 108 20.81 33.30 4.71
C ASP A 108 19.31 32.97 4.71
N VAL A 109 18.70 33.09 5.90
CA VAL A 109 17.25 32.92 6.12
C VAL A 109 16.67 34.21 6.68
N SER A 110 16.22 35.11 5.81
CA SER A 110 15.35 36.22 6.20
C SER A 110 13.90 35.70 6.35
N PRO A 111 13.18 36.05 7.45
CA PRO A 111 11.77 35.67 7.60
C PRO A 111 10.92 36.26 6.45
N GLY A 112 10.22 35.42 5.71
CA GLY A 112 9.35 35.89 4.61
C GLY A 112 8.82 34.82 3.65
N PHE A 113 9.49 33.67 3.57
CA PHE A 113 9.09 32.57 2.68
C PHE A 113 9.02 31.24 3.43
N PHE A 114 7.94 30.49 3.23
CA PHE A 114 7.81 29.12 3.70
C PHE A 114 7.29 28.24 2.56
N LYS A 115 7.76 26.99 2.50
CA LYS A 115 7.34 26.02 1.49
C LYS A 115 6.29 25.11 2.10
N VAL A 116 5.19 24.90 1.38
CA VAL A 116 4.14 23.94 1.74
C VAL A 116 4.07 22.88 0.65
N ASP A 117 4.15 21.60 1.05
CA ASP A 117 3.90 20.47 0.16
C ASP A 117 2.52 19.88 0.49
N LEU A 118 1.72 19.57 -0.54
CA LEU A 118 0.42 18.93 -0.37
C LEU A 118 0.52 17.47 -0.78
N VAL A 119 0.17 16.57 0.13
CA VAL A 119 0.10 15.14 -0.17
C VAL A 119 -1.28 14.81 -0.72
N ALA A 120 -1.34 14.36 -1.98
CA ALA A 120 -2.57 13.87 -2.56
C ALA A 120 -2.91 12.48 -1.98
N HIS A 121 -3.92 12.40 -1.11
CA HIS A 121 -4.41 11.13 -0.58
C HIS A 121 -5.46 10.53 -1.53
N CYS A 122 -5.01 9.84 -2.57
CA CYS A 122 -5.93 9.06 -3.41
C CYS A 122 -6.23 7.72 -2.76
N GLY A 123 -7.42 7.59 -2.17
CA GLY A 123 -7.93 6.31 -1.68
C GLY A 123 -8.28 5.34 -2.81
N GLY A 124 -7.29 4.91 -3.60
CA GLY A 124 -7.29 3.70 -4.44
C GLY A 124 -8.42 3.45 -5.46
N ARG A 125 -9.46 4.29 -5.57
CA ARG A 125 -10.59 4.09 -6.46
C ARG A 125 -11.02 5.39 -7.12
N LYS A 126 -11.33 5.31 -8.42
CA LYS A 126 -12.18 6.32 -9.08
C LYS A 126 -13.55 6.29 -8.39
N PRO A 127 -14.06 7.40 -7.81
CA PRO A 127 -15.42 7.42 -7.34
C PRO A 127 -16.35 7.66 -8.53
N THR A 128 -17.00 6.59 -9.00
CA THR A 128 -18.38 6.73 -9.48
C THR A 128 -19.25 6.48 -8.25
N SER A 129 -19.96 7.53 -7.82
CA SER A 129 -20.91 7.61 -6.70
C SER A 129 -20.37 7.47 -5.26
N SER A 130 -20.36 8.62 -4.57
CA SER A 130 -20.71 8.87 -3.15
C SER A 130 -20.46 7.77 -2.10
N GLY A 131 -19.50 8.05 -1.21
CA GLY A 131 -19.34 7.35 0.07
C GLY A 131 -18.14 7.89 0.85
N LEU A 132 -18.39 8.76 1.83
CA LEU A 132 -17.45 9.34 2.80
C LEU A 132 -16.74 8.26 3.63
N PHE A 133 -15.41 8.34 3.75
CA PHE A 133 -14.67 7.96 4.96
C PHE A 133 -13.35 8.77 5.03
N ASP A 134 -13.34 9.76 5.92
CA ASP A 134 -12.21 10.61 6.28
C ASP A 134 -11.45 10.07 7.51
N LEU A 135 -10.22 10.60 7.68
CA LEU A 135 -9.32 10.67 8.85
C LEU A 135 -8.22 9.59 9.05
N HIS A 136 -6.96 9.98 8.79
CA HIS A 136 -5.91 9.94 9.83
C HIS A 136 -4.69 10.86 9.53
N TYR A 137 -4.49 11.86 10.42
CA TYR A 137 -3.30 12.62 10.82
C TYR A 137 -2.26 13.09 9.78
N ILE A 138 -2.23 14.41 9.53
CA ILE A 138 -0.99 15.14 9.21
C ILE A 138 -0.47 15.73 10.53
N LEU A 139 0.65 15.20 11.03
CA LEU A 139 1.42 15.83 12.11
C LEU A 139 2.31 16.90 11.46
N ALA A 140 1.96 18.17 11.65
CA ALA A 140 2.84 19.29 11.34
C ALA A 140 3.71 19.55 12.57
N GLU A 141 4.98 19.13 12.55
CA GLU A 141 5.94 19.54 13.56
C GLU A 141 6.36 20.99 13.29
N THR A 142 6.03 21.88 14.24
CA THR A 142 6.50 23.26 14.28
C THR A 142 7.95 23.26 14.77
N ILE A 143 8.89 23.75 13.96
CA ILE A 143 10.26 24.00 14.41
C ILE A 143 10.24 25.27 15.26
N GLN A 144 10.29 25.13 16.59
CA GLN A 144 10.57 26.22 17.52
C GLN A 144 12.03 26.66 17.35
N GLN A 145 12.23 27.94 17.05
CA GLN A 145 13.52 28.62 17.13
C GLN A 145 13.93 28.74 18.61
N GLY A 146 15.11 28.22 18.94
CA GLY A 146 15.80 28.50 20.20
C GLY A 146 16.74 29.70 20.03
N THR A 147 16.62 30.63 20.97
CA THR A 147 17.39 31.89 21.17
C THR A 147 18.90 31.74 21.13
#